data_AF-A0A511YAF0-F1
#
_entry.id   AF-A0A511YAF0-F1
#
_cell.length_a   1.000
_cell.length_b   1.000
_cell.length_c   1.000
_cell.angle_alpha   90.00
_cell.angle_beta   90.00
_cell.angle_gamma   90.00
#
_symmetry.space_group_name_H-M   'P 1'
#
loop_
_entity.id
_entity.type
_entity.pdbx_description
1 polymer ?
#
loop_
_entity_poly.entity_id
_entity_poly.type
_entity_poly.pdbx_seq_one_letter_code
_entity_poly.pdbx_strand_id
1 'polypeptide(L)'
;MIISIEDDVFEVNTSEAYNKDIFVYNKWIIIPYVNLEIFNINFTQSIIKRYDKLDFSYLLFRDVREIFWNYAVNDEVKYGKLMLNNSSFENDYIIDYVSGADIMNGISGCEIKVKFKEQYLFISKDHLQIKSGPLNIWTPVDTPNFSRNIDEKAIDIFYNKRYIPDEILQFTGADSFSEIEILDLFKPLPKDEQIMIAQNW
;
A
#
# COMPACT_ATOMS: atom_id res chain seq x y z
N MET A 1 -21.64 -7.77 2.94
CA MET A 1 -22.23 -6.41 3.08
C MET A 1 -21.43 -5.49 2.18
N ILE A 2 -22.08 -4.69 1.33
CA ILE A 2 -21.43 -3.99 0.21
C ILE A 2 -20.31 -3.08 0.74
N ILE A 3 -19.05 -3.40 0.44
CA ILE A 3 -17.98 -2.41 0.40
C ILE A 3 -17.99 -1.94 -1.06
N SER A 4 -18.22 -0.65 -1.28
CA SER A 4 -18.21 -0.13 -2.62
C SER A 4 -16.80 -0.25 -3.17
N ILE A 5 -16.63 -1.13 -4.16
CA ILE A 5 -15.80 -0.81 -5.30
C ILE A 5 -16.64 0.22 -6.05
N GLU A 6 -16.63 1.46 -5.56
CA GLU A 6 -17.35 2.54 -6.22
C GLU A 6 -16.52 2.96 -7.42
N ASP A 7 -17.16 3.15 -8.57
CA ASP A 7 -16.61 3.85 -9.73
C ASP A 7 -16.38 5.36 -9.42
N ASP A 8 -16.05 5.68 -8.16
CA ASP A 8 -15.81 7.02 -7.67
C ASP A 8 -14.32 7.31 -7.77
N VAL A 9 -13.98 8.41 -8.43
CA VAL A 9 -12.60 8.89 -8.51
C VAL A 9 -12.23 9.50 -7.16
N PHE A 10 -11.28 8.88 -6.48
CA PHE A 10 -10.65 9.41 -5.28
C PHE A 10 -9.20 9.78 -5.56
N GLU A 11 -8.71 10.78 -4.84
CA GLU A 11 -7.29 11.15 -4.83
C GLU A 11 -6.77 10.92 -3.42
N VAL A 12 -5.68 10.16 -3.30
CA VAL A 12 -5.04 9.86 -2.02
C VAL A 12 -3.69 10.55 -1.92
N ASN A 13 -3.32 10.93 -0.71
CA ASN A 13 -1.99 11.42 -0.39
C ASN A 13 -1.25 10.37 0.42
N THR A 14 -0.09 9.95 -0.10
CA THR A 14 0.77 8.96 0.53
C THR A 14 1.99 9.59 1.23
N SER A 15 2.16 10.92 1.17
CA SER A 15 3.38 11.59 1.67
C SER A 15 3.61 11.44 3.17
N GLU A 16 2.53 11.31 3.94
CA GLU A 16 2.54 11.06 5.39
C GLU A 16 2.02 9.67 5.75
N ALA A 17 1.86 8.81 4.75
CA ALA A 17 1.41 7.44 4.96
C ALA A 17 2.61 6.53 5.25
N TYR A 18 2.32 5.44 5.93
CA TYR A 18 3.31 4.46 6.33
C TYR A 18 2.97 3.15 5.65
N ASN A 19 4.00 2.48 5.16
CA ASN A 19 3.93 1.14 4.62
C ASN A 19 5.19 0.38 5.08
N LYS A 20 5.14 -0.95 5.00
CA LYS A 20 6.28 -1.81 5.36
C LYS A 20 6.48 -2.85 4.28
N ASP A 21 5.63 -3.86 4.29
CA ASP A 21 5.65 -4.97 3.36
C ASP A 21 4.64 -4.73 2.23
N ILE A 22 4.97 -5.16 1.01
CA ILE A 22 4.01 -5.29 -0.08
C ILE A 22 3.60 -6.75 -0.19
N PHE A 23 2.31 -7.01 -0.38
CA PHE A 23 1.84 -8.36 -0.68
C PHE A 23 1.60 -8.53 -2.18
N VAL A 24 2.01 -9.69 -2.69
CA VAL A 24 1.98 -10.01 -4.11
C VAL A 24 1.24 -11.33 -4.32
N TYR A 25 0.34 -11.38 -5.29
CA TYR A 25 -0.33 -12.61 -5.68
C TYR A 25 -0.65 -12.55 -7.18
N ASN A 26 -0.06 -13.44 -7.99
CA ASN A 26 -0.21 -13.42 -9.44
C ASN A 26 0.11 -12.00 -9.99
N LYS A 27 -0.84 -11.31 -10.64
CA LYS A 27 -0.68 -9.94 -11.13
C LYS A 27 -1.28 -8.87 -10.22
N TRP A 28 -1.53 -9.20 -8.97
CA TRP A 28 -1.99 -8.27 -7.96
C TRP A 28 -0.84 -7.79 -7.08
N ILE A 29 -0.84 -6.48 -6.82
CA ILE A 29 -0.03 -5.84 -5.78
C ILE A 29 -0.99 -5.26 -4.75
N ILE A 30 -0.75 -5.59 -3.48
CA ILE A 30 -1.54 -5.14 -2.33
C ILE A 30 -0.57 -4.38 -1.43
N ILE A 31 -0.78 -3.07 -1.30
CA ILE A 31 0.06 -2.21 -0.46
C ILE A 31 -0.75 -1.82 0.78
N PRO A 32 -0.44 -2.39 1.95
CA PRO A 32 -1.01 -1.93 3.21
C PRO A 32 -0.49 -0.54 3.55
N TYR A 33 -1.42 0.37 3.83
CA TYR A 33 -1.16 1.72 4.27
C TYR A 33 -1.76 1.97 5.64
N VAL A 34 -0.96 2.66 6.44
CA VAL A 34 -1.39 3.24 7.69
C VAL A 34 -1.32 4.76 7.53
N ASN A 35 -2.35 5.48 7.98
CA ASN A 35 -2.44 6.94 7.89
C ASN A 35 -2.52 7.49 6.47
N LEU A 36 -3.33 6.87 5.62
CA LEU A 36 -3.57 7.36 4.26
C LEU A 36 -4.55 8.54 4.30
N GLU A 37 -4.16 9.68 3.72
CA GLU A 37 -5.01 10.86 3.64
C GLU A 37 -5.80 10.90 2.33
N ILE A 38 -7.07 11.32 2.39
CA ILE A 38 -7.95 11.42 1.23
C ILE A 38 -8.06 12.89 0.77
N PHE A 39 -7.51 13.24 -0.38
CA PHE A 39 -7.46 14.62 -0.88
C PHE A 39 -8.66 15.07 -1.69
N ASN A 40 -9.31 14.15 -2.38
CA ASN A 40 -10.48 14.46 -3.18
C ASN A 40 -11.44 13.28 -3.15
N ILE A 41 -12.71 13.62 -3.02
CA ILE A 41 -13.79 12.67 -2.85
C ILE A 41 -14.88 13.14 -3.80
N ASN A 42 -15.08 12.38 -4.88
CA ASN A 42 -16.28 12.52 -5.69
C ASN A 42 -17.38 11.54 -5.25
N PHE A 43 -17.47 11.30 -3.94
CA PHE A 43 -18.51 10.44 -3.37
C PHE A 43 -19.82 11.21 -3.24
N THR A 44 -20.92 10.49 -3.45
CA THR A 44 -22.25 10.89 -2.99
C THR A 44 -22.56 10.42 -1.56
N GLN A 45 -21.66 9.66 -0.91
CA GLN A 45 -21.83 9.15 0.45
C GLN A 45 -21.27 10.11 1.54
N SER A 46 -21.93 10.12 2.70
CA SER A 46 -21.72 11.11 3.78
C SER A 46 -20.61 10.80 4.79
N ILE A 47 -19.94 9.64 4.68
CA ILE A 47 -19.12 9.08 5.76
C ILE A 47 -17.64 9.50 5.68
N ILE A 48 -17.06 9.56 4.47
CA ILE A 48 -15.66 9.95 4.26
C ILE A 48 -15.64 11.38 3.70
N LYS A 49 -14.83 12.26 4.30
CA LYS A 49 -14.68 13.66 3.90
C LYS A 49 -13.28 13.94 3.40
N ARG A 50 -13.18 15.01 2.59
CA ARG A 50 -11.91 15.55 2.14
C ARG A 50 -11.00 15.84 3.35
N TYR A 51 -9.74 15.44 3.25
CA TYR A 51 -8.70 15.48 4.28
C TYR A 51 -8.92 14.55 5.47
N ASP A 52 -9.84 13.59 5.37
CA ASP A 52 -9.91 12.53 6.35
C ASP A 52 -8.69 11.62 6.22
N LYS A 53 -8.18 11.18 7.37
CA LYS A 53 -7.09 10.20 7.46
C LYS A 53 -7.67 8.85 7.85
N LEU A 54 -7.28 7.82 7.09
CA LEU A 54 -7.64 6.44 7.33
C LEU A 54 -6.56 5.80 8.19
N ASP A 55 -6.94 5.26 9.35
CA ASP A 55 -5.99 4.55 10.21
C ASP A 55 -5.39 3.34 9.47
N PHE A 56 -6.21 2.55 8.77
CA PHE A 56 -5.81 1.36 8.03
C PHE A 56 -6.50 1.28 6.66
N SER A 57 -5.73 1.07 5.59
CA SER A 57 -6.25 0.91 4.23
C SER A 57 -5.34 0.06 3.35
N TYR A 58 -5.87 -0.51 2.27
CA TYR A 58 -5.06 -1.21 1.28
C TYR A 58 -5.21 -0.55 -0.08
N LEU A 59 -4.10 -0.24 -0.73
CA LEU A 59 -4.08 0.14 -2.13
C LEU A 59 -3.82 -1.12 -2.96
N LEU A 60 -4.75 -1.45 -3.84
CA LEU A 60 -4.71 -2.65 -4.67
C LEU A 60 -4.46 -2.25 -6.11
N PHE A 61 -3.52 -2.92 -6.77
CA PHE A 61 -3.26 -2.77 -8.19
C PHE A 61 -3.47 -4.11 -8.87
N ARG A 62 -4.22 -4.11 -9.97
CA ARG A 62 -4.51 -5.28 -10.78
C ARG A 62 -3.78 -5.23 -12.11
N ASP A 63 -3.48 -6.41 -12.63
CA ASP A 63 -2.76 -6.60 -13.88
C ASP A 63 -1.47 -5.77 -13.83
N VAL A 64 -0.72 -5.92 -12.75
CA VAL A 64 0.56 -5.26 -12.59
C VAL A 64 1.57 -5.94 -13.52
N ARG A 65 2.30 -5.11 -14.25
CA ARG A 65 3.37 -5.56 -15.13
C ARG A 65 4.71 -5.48 -14.44
N GLU A 66 4.98 -4.35 -13.82
CA GLU A 66 6.21 -4.11 -13.09
C GLU A 66 5.97 -3.15 -11.93
N ILE A 67 6.77 -3.33 -10.89
CA ILE A 67 6.90 -2.42 -9.76
C ILE A 67 8.39 -2.09 -9.61
N PHE A 68 8.68 -0.81 -9.47
CA PHE A 68 10.00 -0.29 -9.16
C PHE A 68 9.90 0.43 -7.82
N TRP A 69 10.90 0.29 -6.96
CA TRP A 69 10.93 1.03 -5.72
C TRP A 69 12.33 1.53 -5.43
N ASN A 70 12.42 2.64 -4.71
CA ASN A 70 13.67 3.16 -4.20
C ASN A 70 13.50 3.65 -2.76
N TYR A 71 14.58 3.56 -1.99
CA TYR A 71 14.62 3.96 -0.58
C TYR A 71 16.05 4.34 -0.20
N ALA A 72 16.21 5.17 0.82
CA ALA A 72 17.52 5.61 1.30
C ALA A 72 17.84 5.03 2.69
N VAL A 73 19.04 4.46 2.83
CA VAL A 73 19.58 4.00 4.12
C VAL A 73 21.01 4.48 4.24
N ASN A 74 21.35 5.18 5.33
CA ASN A 74 22.69 5.72 5.59
C ASN A 74 23.26 6.54 4.40
N ASP A 75 22.47 7.47 3.87
CA ASP A 75 22.82 8.30 2.70
C ASP A 75 23.06 7.54 1.38
N GLU A 76 22.82 6.23 1.34
CA GLU A 76 22.85 5.43 0.11
C GLU A 76 21.43 5.15 -0.41
N VAL A 77 21.18 5.56 -1.66
CA VAL A 77 19.93 5.21 -2.36
C VAL A 77 20.02 3.77 -2.88
N LYS A 78 19.06 2.95 -2.49
CA LYS A 78 18.82 1.61 -3.00
C LYS A 78 17.63 1.62 -3.93
N TYR A 79 17.61 0.68 -4.87
CA TYR A 79 16.50 0.50 -5.79
C TYR A 79 16.26 -0.98 -6.05
N GLY A 80 15.02 -1.31 -6.36
CA GLY A 80 14.59 -2.64 -6.75
C GLY A 80 13.54 -2.61 -7.85
N LYS A 81 13.44 -3.71 -8.58
CA LYS A 81 12.46 -3.91 -9.63
C LYS A 81 11.93 -5.33 -9.61
N LEU A 82 10.61 -5.48 -9.67
CA LEU A 82 9.94 -6.76 -9.85
C LEU A 82 9.11 -6.71 -11.13
N MET A 83 9.34 -7.68 -12.02
CA MET A 83 8.59 -7.91 -13.26
C MET A 83 7.59 -9.05 -13.03
N LEU A 84 6.30 -8.76 -13.15
CA LEU A 84 5.18 -9.70 -13.03
C LEU A 84 4.62 -10.14 -14.39
N ASN A 85 4.80 -9.33 -15.44
CA ASN A 85 4.35 -9.68 -16.78
C ASN A 85 5.36 -9.23 -17.86
N ASN A 86 5.74 -10.15 -18.75
CA ASN A 86 6.67 -9.88 -19.85
C ASN A 86 5.97 -9.68 -21.22
N SER A 87 4.64 -9.58 -21.26
CA SER A 87 3.93 -9.37 -22.53
C SER A 87 4.27 -8.03 -23.20
N SER A 88 4.38 -8.03 -24.52
CA SER A 88 4.80 -6.89 -25.35
C SER A 88 3.74 -5.79 -25.55
N PHE A 89 2.50 -6.00 -25.11
CA PHE A 89 1.41 -5.04 -25.30
C PHE A 89 1.49 -3.94 -24.23
N GLU A 90 2.11 -2.81 -24.60
CA GLU A 90 2.32 -1.65 -23.72
C GLU A 90 1.09 -0.76 -23.54
N ASN A 91 0.20 -0.69 -24.54
CA ASN A 91 -0.70 0.45 -24.74
C ASN A 91 -1.84 0.59 -23.71
N ASP A 92 -2.05 -0.40 -22.83
CA ASP A 92 -3.15 -0.38 -21.86
C ASP A 92 -2.70 -0.12 -20.42
N TYR A 93 -1.41 0.05 -20.17
CA TYR A 93 -0.88 0.19 -18.81
C TYR A 93 -0.71 1.65 -18.40
N ILE A 94 -1.17 1.96 -17.20
CA ILE A 94 -1.01 3.24 -16.52
C ILE A 94 0.21 3.14 -15.59
N ILE A 95 0.88 4.26 -15.35
CA ILE A 95 1.96 4.38 -14.38
C ILE A 95 1.51 5.36 -13.31
N ASP A 96 1.62 4.94 -12.05
CA ASP A 96 1.41 5.80 -10.88
C ASP A 96 2.57 5.67 -9.89
N TYR A 97 2.71 6.69 -9.05
CA TYR A 97 3.73 6.79 -8.01
C TYR A 97 3.06 6.87 -6.66
N VAL A 98 3.41 5.95 -5.78
CA VAL A 98 2.97 5.92 -4.40
C VAL A 98 4.18 5.93 -3.49
N SER A 99 4.07 6.59 -2.36
CA SER A 99 5.16 6.69 -1.41
C SER A 99 4.76 6.09 -0.08
N GLY A 100 5.70 5.92 0.83
CA GLY A 100 5.40 5.61 2.22
C GLY A 100 6.67 5.51 3.03
N ALA A 101 6.58 5.81 4.32
CA ALA A 101 7.72 5.67 5.22
C ALA A 101 7.64 4.35 5.98
N ASP A 102 8.73 3.57 5.98
CA ASP A 102 8.95 2.51 6.96
C ASP A 102 9.69 3.08 8.16
N ILE A 103 8.95 3.89 8.90
CA ILE A 103 9.49 4.56 10.08
C ILE A 103 9.79 3.56 11.22
N MET A 104 9.17 2.37 11.18
CA MET A 104 9.40 1.31 12.16
C MET A 104 10.83 0.77 12.07
N ASN A 105 11.41 0.78 10.86
CA ASN A 105 12.80 0.37 10.63
C ASN A 105 13.77 1.57 10.46
N GLY A 106 13.31 2.79 10.75
CA GLY A 106 14.13 4.01 10.67
C GLY A 106 14.48 4.44 9.24
N ILE A 107 13.75 3.96 8.23
CA ILE A 107 13.98 4.29 6.82
C ILE A 107 13.05 5.43 6.43
N SER A 108 13.65 6.57 6.08
CA SER A 108 12.90 7.74 5.66
C SER A 108 12.49 7.62 4.18
N GLY A 109 11.25 7.23 3.95
CA GLY A 109 10.60 7.29 2.64
C GLY A 109 11.06 6.22 1.65
N CYS A 110 10.09 5.49 1.13
CA CYS A 110 10.17 4.67 -0.06
C CYS A 110 9.27 5.28 -1.12
N GLU A 111 9.79 5.45 -2.33
CA GLU A 111 8.98 5.78 -3.50
C GLU A 111 8.82 4.51 -4.34
N ILE A 112 7.57 4.22 -4.71
CA ILE A 112 7.15 3.04 -5.44
C ILE A 112 6.46 3.52 -6.71
N LYS A 113 6.98 3.06 -7.85
CA LYS A 113 6.37 3.25 -9.16
C LYS A 113 5.73 1.94 -9.60
N VAL A 114 4.44 1.95 -9.90
CA VAL A 114 3.69 0.77 -10.32
C VAL A 114 3.17 0.97 -11.75
N LYS A 115 3.33 -0.05 -12.61
CA LYS A 115 2.76 -0.10 -13.95
C LYS A 115 1.63 -1.14 -13.99
N PHE A 116 0.37 -0.71 -14.14
CA PHE A 116 -0.83 -1.54 -13.90
C PHE A 116 -1.99 -1.17 -14.85
N LYS A 117 -3.11 -1.89 -14.78
CA LYS A 117 -4.34 -1.54 -15.53
C LYS A 117 -5.45 -0.96 -14.68
N GLU A 118 -5.66 -1.51 -13.49
CA GLU A 118 -6.73 -1.08 -12.57
C GLU A 118 -6.14 -0.84 -11.17
N GLN A 119 -6.67 0.15 -10.45
CA GLN A 119 -6.26 0.53 -9.09
C GLN A 119 -7.50 0.71 -8.22
N TYR A 120 -7.42 0.26 -6.97
CA TYR A 120 -8.52 0.29 -6.01
C TYR A 120 -8.02 0.68 -4.64
N LEU A 121 -8.86 1.40 -3.89
CA LEU A 121 -8.66 1.64 -2.47
C LEU A 121 -9.64 0.75 -1.70
N PHE A 122 -9.12 -0.15 -0.89
CA PHE A 122 -9.92 -0.95 0.01
C PHE A 122 -9.86 -0.39 1.43
N ILE A 123 -11.04 -0.20 2.02
CA ILE A 123 -11.20 0.24 3.40
C ILE A 123 -12.13 -0.76 4.08
N SER A 124 -11.63 -1.47 5.09
CA SER A 124 -12.46 -2.40 5.85
C SER A 124 -13.47 -1.62 6.69
N LYS A 125 -14.75 -2.00 6.61
CA LYS A 125 -15.83 -1.43 7.43
C LYS A 125 -15.68 -1.78 8.90
N ASP A 126 -15.12 -2.95 9.21
CA ASP A 126 -14.93 -3.42 10.58
C ASP A 126 -13.72 -2.76 11.26
N HIS A 127 -12.80 -2.19 10.46
CA HIS A 127 -11.64 -1.42 10.92
C HIS A 127 -11.73 0.06 10.54
N LEU A 128 -12.92 0.56 10.22
CA LEU A 128 -13.16 1.93 9.76
C LEU A 128 -13.03 2.92 10.92
N GLN A 129 -11.80 3.15 11.39
CA GLN A 129 -11.47 4.27 12.26
C GLN A 129 -11.09 5.46 11.38
N ILE A 130 -12.12 6.19 10.93
CA ILE A 130 -11.93 7.45 10.21
C ILE A 130 -11.73 8.55 11.25
N LYS A 131 -10.59 9.24 11.19
CA LYS A 131 -10.35 10.43 11.99
C LYS A 131 -10.64 11.64 11.12
N SER A 132 -11.76 12.32 11.40
CA SER A 132 -12.25 13.38 10.52
C SER A 132 -11.49 14.71 10.63
N GLY A 133 -11.04 15.25 9.49
CA GLY A 133 -10.54 16.62 9.36
C GLY A 133 -9.02 16.82 9.45
N PRO A 134 -8.54 18.01 9.02
CA PRO A 134 -7.13 18.27 8.67
C PRO A 134 -6.16 18.41 9.87
N LEU A 135 -6.67 18.42 11.11
CA LEU A 135 -5.89 18.62 12.33
C LEU A 135 -5.83 17.37 13.21
N ASN A 136 -6.38 16.24 12.77
CA ASN A 136 -6.23 14.98 13.50
C ASN A 136 -4.81 14.44 13.27
N ILE A 137 -3.93 14.75 14.22
CA ILE A 137 -2.55 14.32 14.20
C ILE A 137 -2.53 12.83 14.54
N TRP A 138 -2.14 12.05 13.55
CA TRP A 138 -1.88 10.64 13.70
C TRP A 138 -0.38 10.43 13.89
N THR A 139 -0.02 9.59 14.85
CA THR A 139 1.38 9.43 15.27
C THR A 139 1.64 7.93 15.46
N PRO A 140 2.20 7.23 14.44
CA PRO A 140 2.49 5.80 14.54
C PRO A 140 3.65 5.51 15.45
N VAL A 141 4.50 6.49 15.67
CA VAL A 141 5.77 6.40 16.36
C VAL A 141 5.94 7.68 17.15
N ASP A 142 6.64 7.58 18.26
CA ASP A 142 6.96 8.76 19.03
C ASP A 142 7.81 9.73 18.20
N THR A 143 7.39 10.98 18.20
CA THR A 143 8.16 12.10 17.68
C THR A 143 8.53 13.03 18.84
N PRO A 144 9.50 13.94 18.69
CA PRO A 144 9.84 14.89 19.75
C PRO A 144 8.65 15.72 20.26
N ASN A 145 7.62 15.90 19.42
CA ASN A 145 6.48 16.78 19.71
C ASN A 145 5.16 16.03 19.98
N PHE A 146 5.06 14.74 19.62
CA PHE A 146 3.82 13.97 19.71
C PHE A 146 4.10 12.52 20.12
N SER A 147 3.35 12.03 21.10
CA SER A 147 3.37 10.62 21.50
C SER A 147 2.56 9.75 20.56
N ARG A 148 2.99 8.50 20.39
CA ARG A 148 2.25 7.46 19.66
C ARG A 148 0.81 7.36 20.19
N ASN A 149 -0.17 7.44 19.29
CA ASN A 149 -1.59 7.41 19.63
C ASN A 149 -2.38 6.29 18.95
N ILE A 150 -1.66 5.28 18.46
CA ILE A 150 -2.19 4.06 17.86
C ILE A 150 -1.61 2.83 18.57
N ASP A 151 -2.42 1.79 18.71
CA ASP A 151 -2.00 0.52 19.30
C ASP A 151 -0.99 -0.18 18.38
N GLU A 152 0.23 -0.36 18.88
CA GLU A 152 1.31 -1.07 18.18
C GLU A 152 0.91 -2.49 17.79
N LYS A 153 0.14 -3.18 18.64
CA LYS A 153 -0.34 -4.53 18.31
C LYS A 153 -1.29 -4.53 17.12
N ALA A 154 -2.10 -3.48 16.97
CA ALA A 154 -2.99 -3.36 15.83
C ALA A 154 -2.20 -3.13 14.53
N ILE A 155 -1.11 -2.34 14.58
CA ILE A 155 -0.19 -2.14 13.45
C ILE A 155 0.48 -3.48 13.06
N ASP A 156 1.02 -4.21 14.04
CA ASP A 156 1.69 -5.49 13.79
C ASP A 156 0.76 -6.54 13.18
N ILE A 157 -0.49 -6.58 13.63
CA ILE A 157 -1.54 -7.44 13.06
C ILE A 157 -1.84 -7.01 11.62
N PHE A 158 -2.00 -5.71 11.37
CA PHE A 158 -2.37 -5.17 10.07
C PHE A 158 -1.35 -5.48 8.97
N TYR A 159 -0.05 -5.39 9.26
CA TYR A 159 1.01 -5.74 8.31
C TYR A 159 1.27 -7.24 8.17
N ASN A 160 0.62 -8.09 8.96
CA ASN A 160 0.81 -9.53 8.85
C ASN A 160 -0.16 -10.11 7.82
N LYS A 161 0.39 -10.72 6.76
CA LYS A 161 -0.40 -11.28 5.64
C LYS A 161 -1.51 -12.25 6.06
N ARG A 162 -1.40 -12.90 7.22
CA ARG A 162 -2.43 -13.82 7.76
C ARG A 162 -3.71 -13.11 8.21
N TYR A 163 -3.67 -11.78 8.32
CA TYR A 163 -4.79 -10.94 8.72
C TYR A 163 -5.23 -10.00 7.60
N ILE A 164 -4.82 -10.27 6.35
CA ILE A 164 -5.46 -9.62 5.20
C ILE A 164 -6.96 -9.92 5.27
N PRO A 165 -7.85 -8.93 5.06
CA PRO A 165 -9.28 -9.18 5.04
C PRO A 165 -9.68 -10.24 4.00
N ASP A 166 -10.59 -11.15 4.35
CA ASP A 166 -11.09 -12.20 3.45
C ASP A 166 -11.70 -11.62 2.16
N GLU A 167 -12.24 -10.40 2.23
CA GLU A 167 -12.75 -9.69 1.06
C GLU A 167 -11.66 -9.40 0.03
N ILE A 168 -10.43 -9.10 0.47
CA ILE A 168 -9.30 -8.90 -0.44
C ILE A 168 -8.93 -10.24 -1.07
N LEU A 169 -8.92 -11.35 -0.33
CA LEU A 169 -8.68 -12.69 -0.89
C LEU A 169 -9.71 -13.03 -1.98
N GLN A 170 -10.99 -12.82 -1.68
CA GLN A 170 -12.08 -13.04 -2.64
C GLN A 170 -11.95 -12.14 -3.87
N PHE A 171 -11.53 -10.89 -3.68
CA PHE A 171 -11.39 -9.93 -4.76
C PHE A 171 -10.21 -10.24 -5.68
N THR A 172 -9.07 -10.67 -5.12
CA THR A 172 -7.90 -11.07 -5.90
C THR A 172 -8.02 -12.47 -6.49
N GLY A 173 -8.91 -13.30 -5.94
CA GLY A 173 -9.07 -14.72 -6.30
C GLY A 173 -8.00 -15.61 -5.66
N ALA A 174 -7.46 -15.22 -4.51
CA ALA A 174 -6.58 -16.07 -3.71
C ALA A 174 -7.42 -16.98 -2.81
N ASP A 175 -7.13 -18.29 -2.81
CA ASP A 175 -7.87 -19.24 -1.98
C ASP A 175 -7.38 -19.23 -0.53
N SER A 176 -6.16 -18.74 -0.30
CA SER A 176 -5.56 -18.67 1.03
C SER A 176 -4.42 -17.66 1.16
N PHE A 177 -4.17 -17.17 2.38
CA PHE A 177 -3.03 -16.31 2.70
C PHE A 177 -1.65 -16.95 2.43
N SER A 178 -1.59 -18.27 2.29
CA SER A 178 -0.35 -18.98 1.94
C SER A 178 0.12 -18.70 0.52
N GLU A 179 -0.80 -18.37 -0.39
CA GLU A 179 -0.50 -18.06 -1.79
C GLU A 179 -0.01 -16.63 -1.97
N ILE A 180 -0.21 -15.79 -0.96
CA ILE A 180 0.22 -14.40 -0.97
C ILE A 180 1.70 -14.33 -0.58
N GLU A 181 2.53 -13.83 -1.48
CA GLU A 181 3.95 -13.60 -1.25
C GLU A 181 4.20 -12.23 -0.63
N ILE A 182 5.31 -12.12 0.11
CA ILE A 182 5.74 -10.86 0.73
C ILE A 182 6.94 -10.33 -0.05
N LEU A 183 6.77 -9.13 -0.62
CA LEU A 183 7.87 -8.33 -1.12
C LEU A 183 8.29 -7.35 -0.02
N ASP A 184 9.41 -7.68 0.63
CA ASP A 184 10.09 -6.79 1.56
C ASP A 184 10.85 -5.73 0.75
N LEU A 185 10.31 -4.50 0.74
CA LEU A 185 10.87 -3.38 -0.01
C LEU A 185 12.23 -2.93 0.50
N PHE A 186 12.53 -3.19 1.77
CA PHE A 186 13.66 -2.63 2.49
C PHE A 186 14.83 -3.61 2.62
N LYS A 187 14.59 -4.88 2.28
CA LYS A 187 15.64 -5.88 2.17
C LYS A 187 16.59 -5.53 1.03
N PRO A 188 17.91 -5.44 1.29
CA PRO A 188 18.87 -5.17 0.23
C PRO A 188 18.84 -6.29 -0.81
N LEU A 189 18.51 -5.94 -2.05
CA LEU A 189 18.65 -6.86 -3.18
C LEU A 189 20.14 -7.13 -3.42
N PRO A 190 20.55 -8.39 -3.65
CA PRO A 190 21.89 -8.70 -4.13
C PRO A 190 22.23 -7.84 -5.36
N LYS A 191 23.50 -7.41 -5.50
CA LYS A 191 23.93 -6.54 -6.61
C LYS A 191 23.58 -7.10 -8.00
N ASP A 192 23.44 -8.41 -8.11
CA ASP A 192 23.12 -9.13 -9.35
C ASP A 192 21.61 -9.37 -9.56
N GLU A 193 20.77 -8.98 -8.60
CA GLU A 193 19.31 -9.23 -8.55
C GLU A 193 18.48 -7.93 -8.43
N GLN A 194 18.98 -6.83 -9.01
CA GLN A 194 18.22 -5.56 -9.06
C GLN A 194 16.93 -5.68 -9.90
N ILE A 195 16.79 -6.77 -10.67
CA ILE A 195 15.60 -7.14 -11.42
C ILE A 195 15.21 -8.55 -11.00
N MET A 196 14.12 -8.66 -10.25
CA MET A 196 13.46 -9.93 -9.98
C MET A 196 12.41 -10.18 -11.07
N ILE A 197 12.44 -11.37 -11.68
CA ILE A 197 11.36 -11.84 -12.56
C ILE A 197 10.54 -12.84 -11.77
N ALA A 198 9.27 -12.56 -11.58
CA ALA A 198 8.31 -13.47 -10.98
C ALA A 198 7.99 -14.61 -11.95
N GLN A 199 8.93 -15.53 -12.19
CA GLN A 199 8.67 -16.68 -13.08
C GLN A 199 7.76 -17.73 -12.43
N ASN A 200 7.41 -17.60 -11.14
CA ASN A 200 6.54 -18.50 -10.38
C ASN A 200 5.73 -17.80 -9.25
N TRP A 201 5.35 -16.52 -9.38
CA TRP A 201 4.50 -15.82 -8.39
C TRP A 201 3.06 -15.70 -8.88
#